data_AF-A0A923Y8Z2-F1
#
_entry.id   AF-A0A923Y8Z2-F1
#
_cell.length_a   1.000
_cell.length_b   1.000
_cell.length_c   1.000
_cell.angle_alpha   90.00
_cell.angle_beta   90.00
_cell.angle_gamma   90.00
#
_symmetry.space_group_name_H-M   'P 1'
#
loop_
_entity.id
_entity.type
_entity.pdbx_description
1 polymer ?
#
loop_
_entity_poly.entity_id
_entity_poly.type
_entity_poly.pdbx_seq_one_letter_code
_entity_poly.pdbx_strand_id
1 'polypeptide(L)'
;MFVPVLRHSVLALVGVLTLTFSGLSAAEPPSRVARLGYIAGTVSFSPAGEPDWVRAVVNRPLTTGDRLWADTGSRAELQVGGATLRLGAGTSVHVLNVDDRIAQVQLSRGSLKVRVRRMAPSQVIEVDTPNLALVIRRPGEYRIDVNSRNDATSVTVQSGDAEVYGEGASYAVTPRQGYRFYGTGLSDYEALDGRRDDDLDHWAADRDRRGDNSQSARYVSSEVIGYEDLDANGTWRADRTYGRVWTPNDVASDWTPYRDGHWAWVDPWGWTWIDDAPWGFAVSHYGRWSNIRGRWSWVPGPPRQRAVYAPALVAFVEGKNFQVSATVGSALAAAVGWFPLAPREVYQPSYAVSRGYFDNINRSNAVIAPATITNVYNTTNVSTNTTIVNNTTNVTNVTQVVYANQQVTGAVVAVPVQAFAQSQPVARAMVSIPRQAALSAPVAHVAGVAPVAQSVIGGAAVALTRPPVREQAIVTRTALPPPSVPFALQQKQLAANPGKPIDEAQRTQLKPTALAEGPSSANLVTLASVPKPVAVPPAIPPAGKSPEARKADVANAEALKAEAAKAETLKGDAARAAAAKAEASNADAARLEAAKADVAKAEAGKTATARAEASKAEASRAEAAKAEL
;
A
#
# COMPACT_ATOMS: atom_id res chain seq x y z
N MET A 1 -47.67 -46.42 5.59
CA MET A 1 -48.62 -46.19 6.69
C MET A 1 -47.90 -45.32 7.73
N PHE A 2 -48.36 -44.08 7.85
CA PHE A 2 -48.27 -43.18 9.00
C PHE A 2 -46.90 -42.79 9.61
N VAL A 3 -46.40 -41.66 9.10
CA VAL A 3 -46.14 -40.40 9.85
C VAL A 3 -45.71 -40.54 11.32
N PRO A 4 -44.43 -40.29 11.66
CA PRO A 4 -43.99 -40.15 13.03
C PRO A 4 -44.10 -38.69 13.51
N VAL A 5 -44.44 -38.58 14.79
CA VAL A 5 -45.04 -37.43 15.46
C VAL A 5 -43.99 -36.44 15.94
N LEU A 6 -44.26 -35.19 15.57
CA LEU A 6 -43.69 -33.95 16.09
C LEU A 6 -44.11 -33.73 17.56
N ARG A 7 -43.17 -33.17 18.34
CA ARG A 7 -43.32 -32.24 19.48
C ARG A 7 -42.59 -32.73 20.74
N HIS A 8 -41.33 -32.30 20.91
CA HIS A 8 -40.94 -31.01 21.53
C HIS A 8 -41.29 -30.96 23.01
N SER A 9 -40.26 -30.90 23.87
CA SER A 9 -39.93 -29.68 24.65
C SER A 9 -38.73 -29.93 25.60
N VAL A 10 -37.72 -29.04 25.50
CA VAL A 10 -36.96 -28.39 26.61
C VAL A 10 -35.96 -29.28 27.42
N LEU A 11 -34.65 -29.00 27.60
CA LEU A 11 -33.80 -27.78 27.50
C LEU A 11 -32.28 -28.12 27.33
N ALA A 12 -31.59 -27.25 26.56
CA ALA A 12 -30.18 -26.77 26.52
C ALA A 12 -29.02 -27.57 27.20
N LEU A 13 -27.92 -27.98 26.53
CA LEU A 13 -26.90 -27.34 25.65
C LEU A 13 -25.73 -26.66 26.42
N VAL A 14 -24.64 -27.40 26.64
CA VAL A 14 -23.27 -26.87 26.80
C VAL A 14 -22.30 -27.80 26.07
N GLY A 15 -21.78 -27.36 24.92
CA GLY A 15 -20.71 -28.01 24.18
C GLY A 15 -19.52 -27.04 24.06
N VAL A 16 -18.34 -27.47 24.51
CA VAL A 16 -17.08 -26.71 24.39
C VAL A 16 -16.48 -27.03 23.04
N LEU A 17 -16.54 -26.04 22.15
CA LEU A 17 -15.93 -25.99 20.82
C LEU A 17 -14.63 -25.20 20.94
N THR A 18 -13.48 -25.86 21.02
CA THR A 18 -12.17 -25.18 20.88
C THR A 18 -11.90 -24.90 19.40
N LEU A 19 -12.47 -23.80 18.92
CA LEU A 19 -12.05 -23.11 17.70
C LEU A 19 -10.71 -22.42 17.97
N THR A 20 -9.65 -22.88 17.33
CA THR A 20 -8.47 -22.05 17.07
C THR A 20 -8.88 -20.94 16.10
N PHE A 21 -9.32 -19.80 16.63
CA PHE A 21 -9.47 -18.57 15.88
C PHE A 21 -8.07 -18.03 15.55
N SER A 22 -7.49 -18.47 14.43
CA SER A 22 -6.55 -17.62 13.71
C SER A 22 -7.38 -16.49 13.11
N GLY A 23 -7.47 -15.36 13.82
CA GLY A 23 -8.04 -14.15 13.23
C GLY A 23 -7.24 -13.83 11.97
N LEU A 24 -7.88 -13.90 10.81
CA LEU A 24 -7.42 -13.23 9.60
C LEU A 24 -7.31 -11.75 9.98
N SER A 25 -6.11 -11.30 10.36
CA SER A 25 -5.85 -9.87 10.40
C SER A 25 -6.00 -9.40 8.96
N ALA A 26 -6.99 -8.56 8.68
CA ALA A 26 -7.02 -7.83 7.43
C ALA A 26 -5.64 -7.17 7.26
N ALA A 27 -5.00 -7.35 6.10
CA ALA A 27 -3.73 -6.70 5.84
C ALA A 27 -3.95 -5.19 5.92
N GLU A 28 -3.23 -4.52 6.82
CA GLU A 28 -3.34 -3.07 6.97
C GLU A 28 -2.77 -2.38 5.73
N PRO A 29 -3.33 -1.22 5.32
CA PRO A 29 -2.68 -0.36 4.34
C PRO A 29 -1.23 -0.05 4.74
N PRO A 30 -0.31 0.05 3.76
CA PRO A 30 1.03 0.54 4.04
C PRO A 30 1.00 1.90 4.77
N SER A 31 1.98 2.12 5.64
CA SER A 31 2.19 3.42 6.29
C SER A 31 3.07 4.36 5.44
N ARG A 32 3.42 3.93 4.22
CA ARG A 32 4.29 4.63 3.26
C ARG A 32 3.72 4.52 1.85
N VAL A 33 4.10 5.47 1.01
CA VAL A 33 3.80 5.54 -0.42
C VAL A 33 5.03 5.98 -1.17
N ALA A 34 5.02 5.79 -2.49
CA ALA A 34 5.90 6.53 -3.38
C ALA A 34 5.26 7.88 -3.73
N ARG A 35 6.05 8.94 -3.94
CA ARG A 35 5.57 10.23 -4.45
C ARG A 35 6.18 10.51 -5.81
N LEU A 36 5.37 10.92 -6.78
CA LEU A 36 5.86 11.57 -8.00
C LEU A 36 6.26 13.03 -7.69
N GLY A 37 7.52 13.24 -7.32
CA GLY A 37 8.03 14.52 -6.81
C GLY A 37 8.48 15.51 -7.89
N TYR A 38 8.71 15.04 -9.11
CA TYR A 38 9.10 15.91 -10.22
C TYR A 38 8.72 15.31 -11.57
N ILE A 39 8.36 16.18 -12.50
CA ILE A 39 8.08 15.87 -13.90
C ILE A 39 8.69 16.97 -14.77
N ALA A 40 9.37 16.58 -15.85
CA ALA A 40 9.72 17.46 -16.96
C ALA A 40 9.41 16.75 -18.29
N GLY A 41 8.85 17.48 -19.26
CA GLY A 41 8.40 16.91 -20.52
C GLY A 41 7.08 16.13 -20.40
N THR A 42 6.92 15.11 -21.24
CA THR A 42 5.74 14.25 -21.32
C THR A 42 5.95 13.00 -20.46
N VAL A 43 5.29 12.96 -19.32
CA VAL A 43 5.25 11.78 -18.44
C VAL A 43 3.82 11.29 -18.35
N SER A 44 3.64 10.00 -18.63
CA SER A 44 2.36 9.31 -18.57
C SER A 44 2.31 8.39 -17.36
N PHE A 45 1.10 8.22 -16.82
CA PHE A 45 0.79 7.43 -15.64
C PHE A 45 -0.39 6.50 -15.95
N SER A 46 -0.34 5.28 -15.43
CA SER A 46 -1.44 4.33 -15.49
C SER A 46 -1.66 3.75 -14.09
N PRO A 47 -2.86 3.93 -13.50
CA PRO A 47 -3.18 3.40 -12.18
C PRO A 47 -3.11 1.88 -12.12
N ALA A 48 -2.83 1.36 -10.91
CA ALA A 48 -2.88 -0.05 -10.60
C ALA A 48 -4.18 -0.72 -11.07
N GLY A 49 -4.06 -1.80 -11.85
CA GLY A 49 -5.19 -2.57 -12.37
C GLY A 49 -5.94 -1.92 -13.54
N GLU A 50 -5.57 -0.71 -13.95
CA GLU A 50 -6.22 0.01 -15.06
C GLU A 50 -5.37 -0.05 -16.34
N PRO A 51 -5.96 -0.23 -17.52
CA PRO A 51 -5.24 -0.22 -18.80
C PRO A 51 -4.94 1.19 -19.31
N ASP A 52 -5.70 2.19 -18.84
CA ASP A 52 -5.64 3.54 -19.36
C ASP A 52 -4.38 4.29 -18.91
N TRP A 53 -3.85 5.10 -19.83
CA TRP A 53 -2.74 6.00 -19.58
C TRP A 53 -3.23 7.45 -19.62
N VAL A 54 -2.90 8.21 -18.58
CA VAL A 54 -3.16 9.64 -18.47
C VAL A 54 -1.89 10.43 -18.25
N ARG A 55 -1.95 11.74 -18.45
CA ARG A 55 -0.84 12.61 -18.09
C ARG A 55 -0.57 12.52 -16.59
N ALA A 56 0.68 12.28 -16.23
CA ALA A 56 1.08 12.23 -14.83
C ALA A 56 1.04 13.64 -14.20
N VAL A 57 0.71 13.69 -12.92
CA VAL A 57 0.67 14.93 -12.12
C VAL A 57 1.62 14.80 -10.94
N VAL A 58 2.31 15.90 -10.59
CA VAL A 58 3.19 15.95 -9.43
C VAL A 58 2.37 15.70 -8.14
N ASN A 59 3.05 15.29 -7.08
CA ASN A 59 2.46 14.96 -5.77
C ASN A 59 1.47 13.81 -5.76
N ARG A 60 1.18 13.16 -6.89
CA ARG A 60 0.39 11.94 -6.85
C ARG A 60 1.12 10.87 -6.02
N PRO A 61 0.48 10.32 -4.98
CA PRO A 61 0.96 9.11 -4.33
C PRO A 61 0.88 7.95 -5.31
N LEU A 62 1.96 7.17 -5.41
CA LEU A 62 2.03 5.95 -6.18
C LEU A 62 2.09 4.74 -5.24
N THR A 63 1.36 3.71 -5.61
CA THR A 63 1.18 2.48 -4.85
C THR A 63 1.51 1.25 -5.71
N THR A 64 1.43 0.07 -5.10
CA THR A 64 1.60 -1.22 -5.78
C THR A 64 0.68 -1.35 -6.99
N GLY A 65 1.25 -1.64 -8.15
CA GLY A 65 0.59 -1.80 -9.44
C GLY A 65 0.64 -0.57 -10.35
N ASP A 66 1.05 0.59 -9.83
CA ASP A 66 1.09 1.84 -10.61
C ASP A 66 2.23 1.83 -11.64
N ARG A 67 1.99 2.41 -12.82
CA ARG A 67 2.96 2.46 -13.93
C ARG A 67 3.26 3.88 -14.38
N LEU A 68 4.49 4.10 -14.80
CA LEU A 68 4.99 5.37 -15.31
C LEU A 68 5.81 5.21 -16.58
N TRP A 69 5.63 6.18 -17.46
CA TRP A 69 6.38 6.29 -18.71
C TRP A 69 6.91 7.72 -18.86
N ALA A 70 8.23 7.86 -18.87
CA ALA A 70 8.88 9.10 -19.25
C ALA A 70 9.28 9.02 -20.73
N ASP A 71 8.63 9.82 -21.58
CA ASP A 71 8.88 9.78 -23.02
C ASP A 71 10.25 10.39 -23.40
N THR A 72 10.54 10.45 -24.69
CA THR A 72 11.72 11.12 -25.25
C THR A 72 11.82 12.56 -24.72
N GLY A 73 13.03 12.96 -24.31
CA GLY A 73 13.29 14.29 -23.74
C GLY A 73 12.64 14.55 -22.37
N SER A 74 12.02 13.54 -21.76
CA SER A 74 11.27 13.69 -20.51
C SER A 74 12.01 13.09 -19.31
N ARG A 75 11.64 13.52 -18.10
CA ARG A 75 12.22 13.04 -16.84
C ARG A 75 11.17 12.99 -15.74
N ALA A 76 11.35 12.06 -14.81
CA ALA A 76 10.52 11.97 -13.61
C ALA A 76 11.37 11.63 -12.38
N GLU A 77 10.91 12.03 -11.19
CA GLU A 77 11.48 11.61 -9.91
C GLU A 77 10.42 10.98 -9.02
N LEU A 78 10.72 9.78 -8.53
CA LEU A 78 9.94 9.08 -7.50
C LEU A 78 10.69 9.10 -6.18
N GLN A 79 9.97 9.42 -5.11
CA GLN A 79 10.50 9.44 -3.75
C GLN A 79 9.81 8.38 -2.92
N VAL A 80 10.56 7.44 -2.33
CA VAL A 80 10.02 6.32 -1.54
C VAL A 80 10.81 6.19 -0.25
N GLY A 81 10.30 6.78 0.83
CA GLY A 81 10.99 6.82 2.11
C GLY A 81 12.41 7.41 1.99
N GLY A 82 13.42 6.60 2.27
CA GLY A 82 14.83 6.99 2.18
C GLY A 82 15.47 6.93 0.80
N ALA A 83 14.71 6.57 -0.23
CA ALA A 83 15.20 6.36 -1.59
C ALA A 83 14.55 7.31 -2.60
N THR A 84 15.32 7.66 -3.63
CA THR A 84 14.87 8.47 -4.76
C THR A 84 15.24 7.76 -6.05
N LEU A 85 14.25 7.55 -6.92
CA LEU A 85 14.38 6.90 -8.21
C LEU A 85 14.14 7.94 -9.30
N ARG A 86 15.11 8.12 -10.18
CA ARG A 86 15.13 9.17 -11.20
C ARG A 86 15.14 8.55 -12.58
N LEU A 87 14.07 8.80 -13.33
CA LEU A 87 13.84 8.23 -14.64
C LEU A 87 14.40 9.18 -15.71
N GLY A 88 15.23 8.62 -16.60
CA GLY A 88 15.66 9.30 -17.81
C GLY A 88 14.64 9.19 -18.94
N ALA A 89 14.98 9.74 -20.11
CA ALA A 89 14.11 9.69 -21.28
C ALA A 89 13.89 8.25 -21.77
N GLY A 90 12.69 7.96 -22.29
CA GLY A 90 12.31 6.65 -22.83
C GLY A 90 12.29 5.52 -21.79
N THR A 91 11.96 5.86 -20.54
CA THR A 91 12.02 4.96 -19.38
C THR A 91 10.63 4.52 -18.94
N SER A 92 10.47 3.21 -18.75
CA SER A 92 9.25 2.58 -18.25
C SER A 92 9.48 1.98 -16.87
N VAL A 93 8.70 2.41 -15.88
CA VAL A 93 8.74 1.89 -14.51
C VAL A 93 7.37 1.38 -14.11
N HIS A 94 7.32 0.20 -13.49
CA HIS A 94 6.14 -0.35 -12.84
C HIS A 94 6.44 -0.58 -11.36
N VAL A 95 5.62 -0.03 -10.47
CA VAL A 95 5.74 -0.18 -9.02
C VAL A 95 5.20 -1.55 -8.63
N LEU A 96 6.07 -2.53 -8.46
CA LEU A 96 5.67 -3.91 -8.20
C LEU A 96 5.25 -4.15 -6.75
N ASN A 97 5.91 -3.46 -5.80
CA ASN A 97 5.53 -3.49 -4.40
C ASN A 97 6.06 -2.24 -3.68
N VAL A 98 5.19 -1.52 -3.00
CA VAL A 98 5.58 -0.48 -2.03
C VAL A 98 4.80 -0.70 -0.74
N ASP A 99 5.53 -1.13 0.29
CA ASP A 99 4.98 -1.32 1.63
C ASP A 99 5.91 -0.74 2.72
N ASP A 100 5.73 -1.16 3.98
CA ASP A 100 6.51 -0.72 5.13
C ASP A 100 7.96 -1.22 5.19
N ARG A 101 8.31 -2.20 4.35
CA ARG A 101 9.63 -2.83 4.27
C ARG A 101 10.15 -2.94 2.84
N ILE A 102 9.30 -3.06 1.83
CA ILE A 102 9.68 -3.35 0.46
C ILE A 102 9.42 -2.12 -0.42
N ALA A 103 10.39 -1.79 -1.26
CA ALA A 103 10.24 -0.91 -2.42
C ALA A 103 10.82 -1.64 -3.63
N GLN A 104 9.95 -2.28 -4.40
CA GLN A 104 10.29 -3.10 -5.54
C GLN A 104 9.69 -2.45 -6.80
N VAL A 105 10.54 -2.21 -7.79
CA VAL A 105 10.13 -1.62 -9.08
C VAL A 105 10.66 -2.45 -10.22
N GLN A 106 9.87 -2.57 -11.29
CA GLN A 106 10.33 -3.08 -12.56
C GLN A 106 10.84 -1.91 -13.41
N LEU A 107 12.02 -2.08 -14.00
CA LEU A 107 12.55 -1.26 -15.08
C LEU A 107 12.53 -2.08 -16.37
N SER A 108 11.53 -1.87 -17.23
CA SER A 108 11.39 -2.66 -18.47
C SER A 108 12.30 -2.14 -19.59
N ARG A 109 12.63 -0.84 -19.57
CA ARG A 109 13.53 -0.19 -20.54
C ARG A 109 13.96 1.18 -20.06
N GLY A 110 15.04 1.67 -20.64
CA GLY A 110 15.54 3.03 -20.42
C GLY A 110 16.50 3.07 -19.24
N SER A 111 16.43 4.15 -18.48
CA SER A 111 17.51 4.57 -17.60
C SER A 111 16.97 5.00 -16.25
N LEU A 112 17.41 4.32 -15.19
CA LEU A 112 17.11 4.66 -13.80
C LEU A 112 18.39 5.05 -13.05
N LYS A 113 18.34 6.17 -12.32
CA LYS A 113 19.31 6.53 -11.29
C LYS A 113 18.64 6.40 -9.94
N VAL A 114 19.22 5.61 -9.04
CA VAL A 114 18.67 5.37 -7.70
C VAL A 114 19.65 5.91 -6.67
N ARG A 115 19.18 6.79 -5.80
CA ARG A 115 19.91 7.20 -4.60
C ARG A 115 19.19 6.68 -3.38
N VAL A 116 19.92 6.01 -2.50
CA VAL A 116 19.42 5.56 -1.20
C VAL A 116 20.20 6.32 -0.13
N ARG A 117 19.53 7.25 0.56
CA ARG A 117 20.14 8.04 1.65
C ARG A 117 20.15 7.27 2.96
N ARG A 118 19.10 6.49 3.18
CA ARG A 118 18.86 5.74 4.42
C ARG A 118 18.06 4.49 4.10
N MET A 119 18.36 3.43 4.85
CA MET A 119 17.69 2.14 4.72
C MET A 119 17.47 1.60 6.12
N ALA A 120 16.22 1.26 6.45
CA ALA A 120 15.91 0.63 7.73
C ALA A 120 16.46 -0.81 7.75
N PRO A 121 16.75 -1.39 8.94
CA PRO A 121 17.04 -2.81 9.05
C PRO A 121 15.91 -3.62 8.39
N SER A 122 16.25 -4.63 7.60
CA SER A 122 15.31 -5.47 6.82
C SER A 122 14.52 -4.77 5.71
N GLN A 123 14.77 -3.49 5.42
CA GLN A 123 14.19 -2.85 4.25
C GLN A 123 14.79 -3.48 2.98
N VAL A 124 13.94 -3.77 2.00
CA VAL A 124 14.33 -4.28 0.70
C VAL A 124 14.06 -3.19 -0.33
N ILE A 125 15.10 -2.82 -1.09
CA ILE A 125 14.95 -1.96 -2.26
C ILE A 125 15.45 -2.78 -3.44
N GLU A 126 14.56 -3.06 -4.38
CA GLU A 126 14.79 -4.00 -5.48
C GLU A 126 14.38 -3.38 -6.81
N VAL A 127 15.25 -3.52 -7.81
CA VAL A 127 14.98 -3.10 -9.19
C VAL A 127 15.04 -4.34 -10.08
N ASP A 128 13.87 -4.73 -10.58
CA ASP A 128 13.69 -5.90 -11.44
C ASP A 128 13.78 -5.50 -12.90
N THR A 129 14.53 -6.29 -13.66
CA THR A 129 14.77 -6.06 -15.08
C THR A 129 14.51 -7.36 -15.85
N PRO A 130 14.47 -7.31 -17.18
CA PRO A 130 14.38 -8.53 -17.99
C PRO A 130 15.52 -9.52 -17.76
N ASN A 131 16.71 -9.04 -17.36
CA ASN A 131 17.92 -9.86 -17.27
C ASN A 131 18.28 -10.24 -15.83
N LEU A 132 17.96 -9.40 -14.84
CA LEU A 132 18.36 -9.60 -13.45
C LEU A 132 17.46 -8.85 -12.46
N ALA A 133 17.49 -9.27 -11.20
CA ALA A 133 16.99 -8.49 -10.07
C ALA A 133 18.18 -7.86 -9.33
N LEU A 134 18.17 -6.54 -9.15
CA LEU A 134 19.16 -5.80 -8.38
C LEU A 134 18.61 -5.51 -6.98
N VAL A 135 19.23 -6.07 -5.94
CA VAL A 135 18.89 -5.77 -4.54
C VAL A 135 19.93 -4.85 -3.92
N ILE A 136 19.50 -3.66 -3.51
CA ILE A 136 20.37 -2.67 -2.85
C ILE A 136 20.59 -3.10 -1.39
N ARG A 137 21.87 -3.16 -0.97
CA ARG A 137 22.27 -3.65 0.36
C ARG A 137 22.68 -2.55 1.32
N ARG A 138 23.20 -1.43 0.81
CA ARG A 138 23.65 -0.29 1.61
C ARG A 138 23.14 1.02 1.02
N PRO A 139 23.02 2.10 1.81
CA PRO A 139 22.86 3.44 1.27
C PRO A 139 23.96 3.78 0.26
N GLY A 140 23.61 4.45 -0.83
CA GLY A 140 24.51 4.66 -1.95
C GLY A 140 23.82 5.19 -3.20
N GLU A 141 24.55 5.14 -4.31
CA GLU A 141 24.10 5.60 -5.62
C GLU A 141 24.32 4.51 -6.66
N TYR A 142 23.27 4.28 -7.44
CA TYR A 142 23.14 3.15 -8.35
C TYR A 142 22.61 3.64 -9.69
N ARG A 143 23.17 3.14 -10.78
CA ARG A 143 22.69 3.37 -12.14
C ARG A 143 22.30 2.03 -12.74
N ILE A 144 21.09 1.99 -13.30
CA ILE A 144 20.56 0.82 -14.00
C ILE A 144 20.10 1.27 -15.38
N ASP A 145 20.56 0.59 -16.42
CA ASP A 145 20.15 0.83 -17.80
C ASP A 145 19.70 -0.47 -18.45
N VAL A 146 18.49 -0.46 -18.98
CA VAL A 146 17.92 -1.61 -19.70
C VAL A 146 17.82 -1.26 -21.17
N ASN A 147 18.65 -1.93 -21.96
CA ASN A 147 18.65 -1.80 -23.41
C ASN A 147 17.80 -2.93 -24.02
N SER A 148 16.55 -2.62 -24.33
CA SER A 148 15.60 -3.60 -24.89
C SER A 148 15.95 -4.07 -26.29
N ARG A 149 16.88 -3.43 -27.02
CA ARG A 149 17.30 -3.87 -28.36
C ARG A 149 18.35 -4.99 -28.31
N ASN A 150 19.18 -4.97 -27.28
CA ASN A 150 20.32 -5.88 -27.14
C ASN A 150 20.12 -6.91 -26.03
N ASP A 151 18.93 -6.96 -25.43
CA ASP A 151 18.58 -7.80 -24.28
C ASP A 151 19.67 -7.76 -23.19
N ALA A 152 19.96 -6.54 -22.75
CA ALA A 152 21.06 -6.29 -21.83
C ALA A 152 20.67 -5.32 -20.72
N THR A 153 21.11 -5.64 -19.51
CA THR A 153 20.97 -4.78 -18.33
C THR A 153 22.36 -4.40 -17.84
N SER A 154 22.62 -3.10 -17.77
CA SER A 154 23.85 -2.54 -17.19
C SER A 154 23.56 -2.05 -15.77
N VAL A 155 24.40 -2.44 -14.82
CA VAL A 155 24.37 -1.99 -13.42
C VAL A 155 25.70 -1.31 -13.12
N THR A 156 25.66 -0.12 -12.54
CA THR A 156 26.84 0.57 -12.01
C THR A 156 26.57 1.04 -10.59
N VAL A 157 27.48 0.74 -9.68
CA VAL A 157 27.40 1.15 -8.28
C VAL A 157 28.41 2.27 -8.07
N GLN A 158 27.96 3.52 -7.94
CA GLN A 158 28.86 4.63 -7.66
C GLN A 158 29.32 4.62 -6.19
N SER A 159 28.39 4.34 -5.28
CA SER A 159 28.63 4.18 -3.84
C SER A 159 27.63 3.20 -3.23
N GLY A 160 27.94 2.67 -2.04
CA GLY A 160 27.15 1.60 -1.42
C GLY A 160 27.44 0.24 -2.04
N ASP A 161 26.58 -0.73 -1.80
CA ASP A 161 26.72 -2.09 -2.34
C ASP A 161 25.37 -2.61 -2.83
N ALA A 162 25.39 -3.40 -3.88
CA ALA A 162 24.22 -4.11 -4.37
C ALA A 162 24.57 -5.56 -4.73
N GLU A 163 23.53 -6.38 -4.85
CA GLU A 163 23.65 -7.75 -5.29
C GLU A 163 22.74 -7.95 -6.50
N VAL A 164 23.29 -8.54 -7.55
CA VAL A 164 22.52 -8.93 -8.74
C VAL A 164 22.16 -10.41 -8.65
N TYR A 165 20.91 -10.72 -8.99
CA TYR A 165 20.36 -12.07 -9.01
C TYR A 165 19.89 -12.42 -10.41
N GLY A 166 20.23 -13.62 -10.85
CA GLY A 166 19.73 -14.22 -12.07
C GLY A 166 19.31 -15.67 -11.85
N GLU A 167 19.04 -16.37 -12.94
CA GLU A 167 18.65 -17.77 -12.96
C GLU A 167 19.83 -18.67 -12.58
N GLY A 168 19.97 -18.95 -11.28
CA GLY A 168 20.97 -19.88 -10.73
C GLY A 168 22.29 -19.24 -10.27
N ALA A 169 22.46 -17.93 -10.41
CA ALA A 169 23.66 -17.21 -9.96
C ALA A 169 23.33 -15.91 -9.22
N SER A 170 24.24 -15.47 -8.35
CA SER A 170 24.23 -14.13 -7.78
C SER A 170 25.65 -13.59 -7.60
N TYR A 171 25.80 -12.28 -7.80
CA TYR A 171 27.07 -11.58 -7.66
C TYR A 171 26.92 -10.30 -6.84
N ALA A 172 27.93 -10.00 -6.02
CA ALA A 172 28.06 -8.68 -5.39
C ALA A 172 28.62 -7.66 -6.40
N VAL A 173 28.00 -6.49 -6.48
CA VAL A 173 28.52 -5.32 -7.19
C VAL A 173 28.87 -4.26 -6.15
N THR A 174 30.17 -3.99 -6.04
CA THR A 174 30.73 -3.13 -4.99
C THR A 174 31.00 -1.71 -5.53
N PRO A 175 31.33 -0.71 -4.69
CA PRO A 175 31.52 0.66 -5.14
C PRO A 175 32.51 0.79 -6.31
N ARG A 176 32.18 1.69 -7.24
CA ARG A 176 32.96 2.02 -8.44
C ARG A 176 33.08 0.88 -9.45
N GLN A 177 32.24 -0.15 -9.34
CA GLN A 177 32.15 -1.21 -10.34
C GLN A 177 30.92 -1.03 -11.22
N GLY A 178 31.04 -1.48 -12.47
CA GLY A 178 29.92 -1.60 -13.38
C GLY A 178 30.03 -2.87 -14.20
N TYR A 179 28.88 -3.47 -14.50
CA TYR A 179 28.77 -4.67 -15.33
C TYR A 179 27.57 -4.54 -16.24
N ARG A 180 27.70 -5.08 -17.45
CA ARG A 180 26.60 -5.31 -18.37
C ARG A 180 26.36 -6.81 -18.46
N PHE A 181 25.16 -7.25 -18.12
CA PHE A 181 24.75 -8.64 -18.17
C PHE A 181 23.83 -8.87 -19.36
N TYR A 182 23.95 -10.05 -19.97
CA TYR A 182 23.11 -10.52 -21.06
C TYR A 182 22.35 -11.78 -20.63
N GLY A 183 21.08 -11.89 -21.02
CA GLY A 183 20.21 -13.00 -20.61
C GLY A 183 19.98 -13.05 -19.09
N THR A 184 19.46 -14.17 -18.58
CA THR A 184 19.06 -14.31 -17.16
C THR A 184 20.09 -15.03 -16.28
N GLY A 185 21.05 -15.76 -16.84
CA GLY A 185 21.96 -16.62 -16.08
C GLY A 185 23.17 -15.93 -15.43
N LEU A 186 23.37 -14.62 -15.66
CA LEU A 186 24.51 -13.79 -15.23
C LEU A 186 25.91 -14.27 -15.67
N SER A 187 26.03 -15.35 -16.46
CA SER A 187 27.30 -15.90 -16.91
C SER A 187 27.90 -15.16 -18.10
N ASP A 188 27.07 -14.54 -18.93
CA ASP A 188 27.49 -13.66 -20.03
C ASP A 188 27.44 -12.20 -19.56
N TYR A 189 28.61 -11.63 -19.29
CA TYR A 189 28.75 -10.26 -18.84
C TYR A 189 30.01 -9.57 -19.34
N GLU A 190 29.99 -8.25 -19.32
CA GLU A 190 31.09 -7.36 -19.65
C GLU A 190 31.32 -6.40 -18.48
N ALA A 191 32.57 -6.28 -18.02
CA ALA A 191 32.93 -5.24 -17.07
C ALA A 191 32.87 -3.87 -17.76
N LEU A 192 32.21 -2.92 -17.12
CA LEU A 192 32.13 -1.55 -17.60
C LEU A 192 33.21 -0.72 -16.91
N ASP A 193 34.16 -0.22 -17.70
CA ASP A 193 35.10 0.78 -17.22
C ASP A 193 34.37 2.06 -16.87
N GLY A 194 34.79 2.68 -15.76
CA GLY A 194 34.19 3.85 -15.10
C GLY A 194 33.24 4.65 -16.00
N ARG A 195 31.94 4.52 -15.73
CA ARG A 195 30.88 5.20 -16.50
C ARG A 195 31.13 6.71 -16.50
N ARG A 196 31.07 7.33 -17.68
CA ARG A 196 31.01 8.79 -17.82
C ARG A 196 29.60 9.26 -17.46
N ASP A 197 29.52 10.19 -16.51
CA ASP A 197 28.26 10.81 -16.13
C ASP A 197 27.58 11.45 -17.35
N ASP A 198 26.31 11.12 -17.54
CA ASP A 198 25.47 11.68 -18.60
C ASP A 198 24.55 12.80 -18.06
N ASP A 199 23.68 13.36 -18.91
CA ASP A 199 22.76 14.42 -18.49
C ASP A 199 21.80 13.97 -17.37
N LEU A 200 21.48 12.66 -17.25
CA LEU A 200 20.67 12.14 -16.15
C LEU A 200 21.45 12.19 -14.84
N ASP A 201 22.72 11.76 -14.87
CA ASP A 201 23.60 11.77 -13.71
C ASP A 201 23.83 13.20 -13.18
N HIS A 202 24.13 14.18 -14.05
CA HIS A 202 24.33 15.58 -13.64
C HIS A 202 23.08 16.20 -13.01
N TRP A 203 21.92 16.04 -13.66
CA TRP A 203 20.64 16.52 -13.13
C TRP A 203 20.27 15.84 -11.80
N ALA A 204 20.52 14.53 -11.68
CA ALA A 204 20.27 13.81 -10.44
C ALA A 204 21.13 14.37 -9.30
N ALA A 205 22.42 14.60 -9.55
CA ALA A 205 23.34 15.20 -8.59
C ALA A 205 22.89 16.62 -8.16
N ASP A 206 22.39 17.44 -9.09
CA ASP A 206 21.83 18.76 -8.77
C ASP A 206 20.66 18.67 -7.79
N ARG A 207 19.74 17.74 -8.04
CA ARG A 207 18.60 17.50 -7.14
C ARG A 207 19.04 16.95 -5.78
N ASP A 208 20.03 16.06 -5.77
CA ASP A 208 20.56 15.49 -4.53
C ASP A 208 21.23 16.53 -3.64
N ARG A 209 21.98 17.47 -4.23
CA ARG A 209 22.56 18.59 -3.50
C ARG A 209 21.49 19.46 -2.81
N ARG A 210 20.29 19.60 -3.39
CA ARG A 210 19.18 20.32 -2.71
C ARG A 210 18.69 19.57 -1.49
N GLY A 211 18.49 18.25 -1.60
CA GLY A 211 18.10 17.42 -0.46
C GLY A 211 19.16 17.35 0.64
N ASP A 212 20.45 17.25 0.26
CA ASP A 212 21.57 17.17 1.22
C ASP A 212 21.72 18.45 2.05
N ASN A 213 21.42 19.61 1.46
CA ASN A 213 21.55 20.91 2.10
C ASN A 213 20.23 21.46 2.66
N SER A 214 19.19 20.62 2.74
CA SER A 214 17.86 21.05 3.12
C SER A 214 17.82 21.57 4.56
N GLN A 215 17.26 22.77 4.74
CA GLN A 215 17.09 23.36 6.06
C GLN A 215 15.89 22.73 6.78
N SER A 216 14.87 22.33 6.03
CA SER A 216 13.66 21.67 6.54
C SER A 216 13.94 20.33 7.21
N ALA A 217 15.02 19.63 6.80
CA ALA A 217 15.48 18.39 7.45
C ALA A 217 15.76 18.54 8.96
N ARG A 218 15.96 19.76 9.47
CA ARG A 218 16.17 20.04 10.90
C ARG A 218 14.90 19.97 11.74
N TYR A 219 13.73 20.11 11.11
CA TYR A 219 12.45 20.33 11.79
C TYR A 219 11.44 19.21 11.58
N VAL A 220 11.71 18.29 10.67
CA VAL A 220 10.83 17.17 10.31
C VAL A 220 11.55 15.83 10.49
N SER A 221 10.77 14.75 10.52
CA SER A 221 11.35 13.41 10.39
C SER A 221 11.95 13.24 9.00
N SER A 222 13.09 12.54 8.94
CA SER A 222 13.74 12.15 7.67
C SER A 222 12.88 11.26 6.77
N GLU A 223 11.72 10.81 7.25
CA GLU A 223 10.73 10.02 6.52
C GLU A 223 9.56 10.82 5.96
N VAL A 224 9.46 12.12 6.28
CA VAL A 224 8.50 13.00 5.62
C VAL A 224 8.92 13.13 4.17
N ILE A 225 8.10 12.65 3.25
CA ILE A 225 8.42 12.74 1.81
C ILE A 225 8.15 14.18 1.34
N GLY A 226 9.13 14.78 0.66
CA GLY A 226 9.00 16.11 0.06
C GLY A 226 9.31 17.31 0.95
N TYR A 227 9.93 17.11 2.12
CA TYR A 227 10.27 18.23 3.00
C TYR A 227 11.24 19.22 2.34
N GLU A 228 12.05 18.79 1.36
CA GLU A 228 13.02 19.62 0.67
C GLU A 228 12.36 20.71 -0.18
N ASP A 229 11.13 20.48 -0.65
CA ASP A 229 10.36 21.47 -1.42
C ASP A 229 9.90 22.64 -0.53
N LEU A 230 9.85 22.46 0.80
CA LEU A 230 9.49 23.50 1.75
C LEU A 230 10.53 24.63 1.80
N ASP A 231 11.80 24.33 1.53
CA ASP A 231 12.89 25.30 1.63
C ASP A 231 12.79 26.41 0.58
N ALA A 232 12.24 26.10 -0.59
CA ALA A 232 12.09 27.06 -1.68
C ALA A 232 10.74 27.80 -1.66
N ASN A 233 9.76 27.34 -0.88
CA ASN A 233 8.36 27.78 -1.00
C ASN A 233 7.75 28.36 0.28
N GLY A 234 8.51 28.40 1.38
CA GLY A 234 8.02 28.95 2.63
C GLY A 234 9.12 29.24 3.63
N THR A 235 8.69 29.64 4.82
CA THR A 235 9.60 30.09 5.88
C THR A 235 9.30 29.39 7.19
N TRP A 236 10.35 28.85 7.82
CA TRP A 236 10.27 28.31 9.18
C TRP A 236 10.27 29.44 10.22
N ARG A 237 9.24 29.48 11.06
CA ARG A 237 9.04 30.47 12.12
C ARG A 237 8.98 29.79 13.48
N ALA A 238 9.43 30.50 14.52
CA ALA A 238 9.24 30.04 15.89
C ALA A 238 7.86 30.47 16.38
N ASP A 239 7.11 29.51 16.89
CA ASP A 239 5.83 29.69 17.57
C ASP A 239 5.95 29.16 19.01
N ARG A 240 5.34 29.87 19.97
CA ARG A 240 5.44 29.52 21.40
C ARG A 240 4.65 28.26 21.76
N THR A 241 3.61 27.94 21.00
CA THR A 241 2.73 26.80 21.26
C THR A 241 3.22 25.55 20.57
N TYR A 242 3.69 25.68 19.33
CA TYR A 242 3.99 24.55 18.45
C TYR A 242 5.48 24.36 18.15
N GLY A 243 6.35 25.27 18.60
CA GLY A 243 7.77 25.23 18.26
C GLY A 243 8.02 25.73 16.84
N ARG A 244 8.68 24.93 15.98
CA ARG A 244 8.98 25.35 14.60
C ARG A 244 7.79 25.04 13.70
N VAL A 245 7.24 26.08 13.07
CA VAL A 245 6.13 25.99 12.12
C VAL A 245 6.58 26.51 10.76
N TRP A 246 6.06 25.97 9.68
CA TRP A 246 6.35 26.41 8.32
C TRP A 246 5.17 27.20 7.75
N THR A 247 5.44 28.35 7.15
CA THR A 247 4.41 29.20 6.52
C THR A 247 4.72 29.34 5.03
N PRO A 248 3.79 29.04 4.11
CA PRO A 248 4.01 29.25 2.68
C PRO A 248 4.18 30.75 2.38
N ASN A 249 5.06 31.08 1.44
CA ASN A 249 5.34 32.47 1.08
C ASN A 249 4.40 32.98 -0.03
N ASP A 250 4.17 32.18 -1.07
CA ASP A 250 3.54 32.61 -2.33
C ASP A 250 2.14 32.01 -2.49
N VAL A 251 1.22 32.42 -1.61
CA VAL A 251 -0.20 32.01 -1.65
C VAL A 251 -1.12 33.23 -1.60
N ALA A 252 -2.34 33.08 -2.13
CA ALA A 252 -3.35 34.13 -2.08
C ALA A 252 -3.69 34.54 -0.64
N SER A 253 -4.17 35.76 -0.41
CA SER A 253 -4.49 36.26 0.93
C SER A 253 -5.64 35.51 1.61
N ASP A 254 -6.56 34.96 0.82
CA ASP A 254 -7.70 34.14 1.23
C ASP A 254 -7.39 32.63 1.10
N TRP A 255 -6.13 32.28 0.87
CA TRP A 255 -5.73 30.89 0.71
C TRP A 255 -5.98 30.08 1.98
N THR A 256 -6.34 28.81 1.80
CA THR A 256 -6.51 27.84 2.87
C THR A 256 -5.93 26.49 2.43
N PRO A 257 -5.39 25.66 3.33
CA PRO A 257 -4.92 24.32 3.01
C PRO A 257 -6.01 23.48 2.34
N TYR A 258 -5.60 22.56 1.46
CA TYR A 258 -6.49 21.68 0.69
C TYR A 258 -7.45 22.43 -0.27
N ARG A 259 -6.98 23.55 -0.85
CA ARG A 259 -7.71 24.35 -1.86
C ARG A 259 -7.19 24.15 -3.28
N ASP A 260 -5.86 24.13 -3.45
CA ASP A 260 -5.21 24.09 -4.75
C ASP A 260 -4.76 22.65 -5.04
N GLY A 261 -5.61 21.92 -5.75
CA GLY A 261 -5.43 20.49 -5.99
C GLY A 261 -6.75 19.83 -6.34
N HIS A 262 -6.79 18.52 -6.18
CA HIS A 262 -7.97 17.70 -6.44
C HIS A 262 -8.00 16.45 -5.55
N TRP A 263 -9.18 15.89 -5.40
CA TRP A 263 -9.37 14.58 -4.75
C TRP A 263 -9.27 13.48 -5.80
N ALA A 264 -8.61 12.38 -5.45
CA ALA A 264 -8.58 11.15 -6.23
C ALA A 264 -8.84 9.95 -5.33
N TRP A 265 -9.31 8.85 -5.91
CA TRP A 265 -9.44 7.57 -5.22
C TRP A 265 -8.15 6.77 -5.41
N VAL A 266 -7.40 6.57 -4.32
CA VAL A 266 -6.13 5.83 -4.32
C VAL A 266 -6.23 4.66 -3.35
N ASP A 267 -6.29 3.45 -3.88
CA ASP A 267 -6.32 2.24 -3.06
C ASP A 267 -4.97 1.99 -2.36
N PRO A 268 -4.97 1.43 -1.14
CA PRO A 268 -6.13 1.00 -0.35
C PRO A 268 -6.72 2.09 0.58
N TRP A 269 -6.30 3.35 0.48
CA TRP A 269 -6.69 4.43 1.42
C TRP A 269 -7.99 5.15 1.05
N GLY A 270 -8.39 5.13 -0.23
CA GLY A 270 -9.60 5.80 -0.74
C GLY A 270 -9.36 7.26 -1.11
N TRP A 271 -10.30 8.14 -0.76
CA TRP A 271 -10.22 9.58 -1.07
C TRP A 271 -8.94 10.20 -0.53
N THR A 272 -8.10 10.64 -1.46
CA THR A 272 -6.74 11.13 -1.24
C THR A 272 -6.60 12.50 -1.88
N TRP A 273 -5.98 13.44 -1.17
CA TRP A 273 -5.70 14.77 -1.70
C TRP A 273 -4.45 14.73 -2.57
N ILE A 274 -4.54 15.29 -3.78
CA ILE A 274 -3.39 15.54 -4.66
C ILE A 274 -3.24 17.05 -4.79
N ASP A 275 -2.19 17.57 -4.17
CA ASP A 275 -1.90 19.00 -4.13
C ASP A 275 -1.21 19.46 -5.41
N ASP A 276 -1.62 20.59 -5.98
CA ASP A 276 -1.00 21.12 -7.20
C ASP A 276 0.31 21.87 -6.88
N ALA A 277 0.51 22.31 -5.63
CA ALA A 277 1.70 23.07 -5.25
C ALA A 277 2.92 22.14 -5.06
N PRO A 278 4.12 22.48 -5.57
CA PRO A 278 5.30 21.60 -5.46
C PRO A 278 5.67 21.17 -4.04
N TRP A 279 5.31 21.96 -3.03
CA TRP A 279 5.55 21.71 -1.61
C TRP A 279 4.42 20.96 -0.90
N GLY A 280 3.29 20.73 -1.60
CA GLY A 280 2.03 20.29 -1.01
C GLY A 280 2.05 18.89 -0.42
N PHE A 281 2.84 17.96 -0.97
CA PHE A 281 2.83 16.56 -0.50
C PHE A 281 3.20 16.43 0.98
N ALA A 282 4.27 17.08 1.42
CA ALA A 282 4.74 17.00 2.80
C ALA A 282 3.67 17.51 3.77
N VAL A 283 3.03 18.64 3.44
CA VAL A 283 2.11 19.34 4.33
C VAL A 283 0.67 18.85 4.26
N SER A 284 0.31 18.11 3.21
CA SER A 284 -1.02 17.54 3.02
C SER A 284 -1.14 16.11 3.56
N HIS A 285 -0.03 15.36 3.60
CA HIS A 285 0.00 13.97 4.05
C HIS A 285 0.73 13.74 5.38
N TYR A 286 1.42 14.76 5.89
CA TYR A 286 2.06 14.74 7.20
C TYR A 286 1.77 16.01 8.00
N GLY A 287 1.90 15.95 9.33
CA GLY A 287 1.74 17.13 10.19
C GLY A 287 0.28 17.59 10.37
N ARG A 288 0.08 18.86 10.72
CA ARG A 288 -1.26 19.51 10.86
C ARG A 288 -1.18 20.98 10.47
N TRP A 289 -2.32 21.60 10.18
CA TRP A 289 -2.38 23.04 9.90
C TRP A 289 -2.99 23.81 11.06
N SER A 290 -2.46 25.00 11.33
CA SER A 290 -3.03 25.94 12.30
C SER A 290 -3.11 27.33 11.70
N ASN A 291 -4.23 28.02 11.92
CA ASN A 291 -4.34 29.44 11.62
C ASN A 291 -3.75 30.26 12.78
N ILE A 292 -2.54 30.80 12.58
CA ILE A 292 -1.81 31.59 13.57
C ILE A 292 -1.92 33.05 13.17
N ARG A 293 -2.72 33.82 13.92
CA ARG A 293 -2.95 35.26 13.70
C ARG A 293 -3.39 35.59 12.26
N GLY A 294 -4.34 34.81 11.72
CA GLY A 294 -4.89 35.00 10.38
C GLY A 294 -4.05 34.40 9.26
N ARG A 295 -2.92 33.72 9.55
CA ARG A 295 -2.10 33.03 8.54
C ARG A 295 -2.04 31.54 8.78
N TRP A 296 -2.23 30.76 7.74
CA TRP A 296 -2.05 29.32 7.80
C TRP A 296 -0.58 28.97 7.92
N SER A 297 -0.24 28.21 8.95
CA SER A 297 1.10 27.66 9.17
C SER A 297 1.00 26.16 9.44
N TRP A 298 1.86 25.40 8.79
CA TRP A 298 1.98 23.97 8.97
C TRP A 298 2.82 23.67 10.21
N VAL A 299 2.28 22.79 11.05
CA VAL A 299 2.92 22.27 12.26
C VAL A 299 3.39 20.85 11.92
N PRO A 300 4.70 20.60 11.88
CA PRO A 300 5.22 19.27 11.59
C PRO A 300 4.87 18.28 12.71
N GLY A 301 4.82 17.00 12.34
CA GLY A 301 4.87 15.92 13.31
C GLY A 301 6.22 15.89 14.05
N PRO A 302 6.33 15.13 15.17
CA PRO A 302 7.57 15.08 15.94
C PRO A 302 8.78 14.59 15.11
N PRO A 303 9.91 15.34 15.06
CA PRO A 303 10.98 15.10 14.09
C PRO A 303 11.76 13.80 14.28
N ARG A 304 11.63 13.14 15.43
CA ARG A 304 12.31 11.87 15.73
C ARG A 304 11.40 10.66 15.63
N GLN A 305 10.12 10.85 15.32
CA GLN A 305 9.19 9.74 15.11
C GLN A 305 9.23 9.27 13.66
N ARG A 306 8.95 7.98 13.45
CA ARG A 306 8.71 7.42 12.12
C ARG A 306 7.50 8.12 11.52
N ALA A 307 7.61 8.64 10.30
CA ALA A 307 6.48 9.26 9.64
C ALA A 307 5.48 8.17 9.20
N VAL A 308 4.19 8.45 9.31
CA VAL A 308 3.12 7.58 8.81
C VAL A 308 2.28 8.41 7.86
N TYR A 309 2.22 7.95 6.62
CA TYR A 309 1.43 8.57 5.55
C TYR A 309 -0.08 8.54 5.89
N ALA A 310 -0.77 9.64 5.58
CA ALA A 310 -2.22 9.73 5.58
C ALA A 310 -2.71 10.27 4.22
N PRO A 311 -3.82 9.77 3.64
CA PRO A 311 -4.32 10.23 2.34
C PRO A 311 -4.74 11.71 2.32
N ALA A 312 -5.20 12.21 3.47
CA ALA A 312 -5.42 13.62 3.76
C ALA A 312 -5.63 13.77 5.27
N LEU A 313 -5.29 14.93 5.82
CA LEU A 313 -5.44 15.24 7.25
C LEU A 313 -6.51 16.33 7.43
N VAL A 314 -7.71 15.99 6.97
CA VAL A 314 -8.90 16.86 6.96
C VAL A 314 -10.04 16.21 7.74
N ALA A 315 -11.02 17.02 8.11
CA ALA A 315 -12.37 16.55 8.40
C ALA A 315 -13.31 16.99 7.28
N PHE A 316 -14.29 16.16 6.97
CA PHE A 316 -15.33 16.46 6.00
C PHE A 316 -16.52 17.13 6.68
N VAL A 317 -17.21 17.99 5.94
CA VAL A 317 -18.52 18.49 6.31
C VAL A 317 -19.51 18.02 5.25
N GLU A 318 -20.53 17.31 5.71
CA GLU A 318 -21.62 16.84 4.86
C GLU A 318 -22.89 17.61 5.18
N GLY A 319 -23.72 17.80 4.17
CA GLY A 319 -24.96 18.52 4.34
C GLY A 319 -25.97 18.09 3.32
N LYS A 320 -27.00 17.39 3.81
CA LYS A 320 -28.34 17.40 3.19
C LYS A 320 -28.91 18.83 3.11
N ASN A 321 -28.30 19.78 3.82
CA ASN A 321 -28.62 21.21 3.88
C ASN A 321 -27.56 22.11 3.21
N PHE A 322 -26.56 21.56 2.49
CA PHE A 322 -25.72 22.37 1.59
C PHE A 322 -26.52 22.71 0.32
N GLN A 323 -27.63 23.43 0.50
CA GLN A 323 -28.41 23.99 -0.57
C GLN A 323 -27.65 25.22 -1.06
N VAL A 324 -26.74 25.03 -2.01
CA VAL A 324 -26.10 26.15 -2.69
C VAL A 324 -27.08 26.65 -3.74
N SER A 325 -27.54 27.90 -3.60
CA SER A 325 -28.30 28.57 -4.65
C SER A 325 -27.38 28.77 -5.86
N ALA A 326 -27.53 27.93 -6.87
CA ALA A 326 -27.01 28.21 -8.20
C ALA A 326 -27.93 29.24 -8.84
N THR A 327 -27.37 30.36 -9.27
CA THR A 327 -28.08 31.44 -9.96
C THR A 327 -28.84 30.88 -11.18
N VAL A 328 -30.16 31.09 -11.19
CA VAL A 328 -31.17 30.90 -12.25
C VAL A 328 -31.18 29.54 -12.98
N GLY A 329 -32.04 28.63 -12.51
CA GLY A 329 -32.72 27.66 -13.41
C GLY A 329 -32.30 26.19 -13.36
N SER A 330 -31.58 25.69 -12.35
CA SER A 330 -31.28 24.25 -12.24
C SER A 330 -31.22 23.77 -10.79
N ALA A 331 -31.49 22.47 -10.59
CA ALA A 331 -31.66 21.79 -9.32
C ALA A 331 -30.50 22.00 -8.33
N LEU A 332 -30.83 21.99 -7.03
CA LEU A 332 -29.88 22.07 -5.92
C LEU A 332 -28.84 20.94 -6.04
N ALA A 333 -27.57 21.29 -6.28
CA ALA A 333 -26.49 20.32 -6.30
C ALA A 333 -25.98 20.07 -4.88
N ALA A 334 -25.96 18.80 -4.46
CA ALA A 334 -25.29 18.41 -3.23
C ALA A 334 -23.81 18.78 -3.31
N ALA A 335 -23.29 19.37 -2.23
CA ALA A 335 -21.88 19.71 -2.09
C ALA A 335 -21.21 18.86 -1.01
N VAL A 336 -19.93 18.61 -1.19
CA VAL A 336 -19.05 18.03 -0.18
C VAL A 336 -18.02 19.10 0.20
N GLY A 337 -17.85 19.31 1.50
CA GLY A 337 -16.85 20.24 2.01
C GLY A 337 -15.86 19.58 2.94
N TRP A 338 -14.75 20.26 3.20
CA TRP A 338 -13.71 19.83 4.13
C TRP A 338 -12.95 21.02 4.68
N PHE A 339 -12.23 20.78 5.79
CA PHE A 339 -11.28 21.72 6.37
C PHE A 339 -10.10 20.94 6.98
N PRO A 340 -8.90 21.54 7.06
CA PRO A 340 -7.73 20.87 7.62
C PRO A 340 -7.87 20.59 9.12
N LEU A 341 -7.40 19.44 9.60
CA LEU A 341 -7.33 19.14 11.03
C LEU A 341 -6.26 19.99 11.73
N ALA A 342 -6.57 20.44 12.95
CA ALA A 342 -5.67 21.20 13.80
C ALA A 342 -4.70 20.30 14.60
N PRO A 343 -3.60 20.85 15.17
CA PRO A 343 -2.55 20.08 15.87
C PRO A 343 -2.99 19.19 17.04
N ARG A 344 -4.21 19.38 17.57
CA ARG A 344 -4.75 18.61 18.71
C ARG A 344 -5.92 17.70 18.33
N GLU A 345 -6.24 17.62 17.04
CA GLU A 345 -7.38 16.88 16.53
C GLU A 345 -6.94 15.51 15.98
N VAL A 346 -7.66 14.48 16.40
CA VAL A 346 -7.40 13.08 16.04
C VAL A 346 -7.91 12.82 14.63
N TYR A 347 -7.03 12.33 13.77
CA TYR A 347 -7.38 11.82 12.46
C TYR A 347 -7.99 10.42 12.61
N GLN A 348 -9.10 10.20 11.91
CA GLN A 348 -9.81 8.93 11.87
C GLN A 348 -9.81 8.40 10.43
N PRO A 349 -9.06 7.31 10.14
CA PRO A 349 -9.04 6.70 8.82
C PRO A 349 -10.43 6.27 8.33
N SER A 350 -10.70 6.44 7.03
CA SER A 350 -11.88 5.89 6.35
C SER A 350 -11.75 4.39 6.04
N TYR A 351 -10.54 3.85 6.19
CA TYR A 351 -10.15 2.47 5.93
C TYR A 351 -9.90 1.70 7.25
N ALA A 352 -10.02 0.38 7.18
CA ALA A 352 -9.82 -0.49 8.33
C ALA A 352 -8.35 -0.48 8.79
N VAL A 353 -8.13 -0.30 10.08
CA VAL A 353 -6.80 -0.23 10.72
C VAL A 353 -6.83 -0.86 12.10
N SER A 354 -5.72 -1.44 12.54
CA SER A 354 -5.55 -1.85 13.93
C SER A 354 -5.42 -0.64 14.85
N ARG A 355 -5.53 -0.91 16.16
CA ARG A 355 -5.24 0.06 17.20
C ARG A 355 -3.82 0.63 17.09
N GLY A 356 -2.84 -0.22 16.79
CA GLY A 356 -1.43 0.20 16.68
C GLY A 356 -1.23 1.19 15.54
N TYR A 357 -1.81 0.91 14.38
CA TYR A 357 -1.80 1.83 13.24
C TYR A 357 -2.48 3.15 13.58
N PHE A 358 -3.68 3.10 14.18
CA PHE A 358 -4.43 4.31 14.59
C PHE A 358 -3.65 5.20 15.56
N ASP A 359 -2.95 4.60 16.52
CA ASP A 359 -2.09 5.35 17.45
C ASP A 359 -0.87 5.95 16.71
N ASN A 360 -0.22 5.18 15.85
CA ASN A 360 0.98 5.59 15.12
C ASN A 360 0.71 6.72 14.12
N ILE A 361 -0.37 6.66 13.34
CA ILE A 361 -0.73 7.71 12.38
C ILE A 361 -1.04 9.05 13.06
N ASN A 362 -1.59 9.02 14.28
CA ASN A 362 -1.88 10.23 15.03
C ASN A 362 -0.64 10.80 15.74
N ARG A 363 0.16 9.95 16.40
CA ARG A 363 1.36 10.39 17.14
C ARG A 363 2.49 10.88 16.24
N SER A 364 2.64 10.28 15.05
CA SER A 364 3.67 10.67 14.09
C SER A 364 3.36 11.99 13.40
N ASN A 365 2.08 12.37 13.28
CA ASN A 365 1.66 13.57 12.57
C ASN A 365 1.30 14.75 13.47
N ALA A 366 1.15 14.55 14.78
CA ALA A 366 0.78 15.62 15.70
C ALA A 366 1.17 15.31 17.15
N VAL A 367 1.39 16.35 17.95
CA VAL A 367 1.55 16.21 19.41
C VAL A 367 0.17 16.20 20.06
N ILE A 368 -0.41 15.00 20.18
CA ILE A 368 -1.73 14.77 20.79
C ILE A 368 -1.55 13.93 22.07
N ALA A 369 -2.30 14.27 23.12
CA ALA A 369 -2.29 13.49 24.35
C ALA A 369 -2.76 12.04 24.10
N PRO A 370 -2.04 11.00 24.57
CA PRO A 370 -2.43 9.59 24.36
C PRO A 370 -3.85 9.25 24.81
N ALA A 371 -4.34 9.87 25.89
CA ALA A 371 -5.70 9.69 26.38
C ALA A 371 -6.75 10.19 25.37
N THR A 372 -6.48 11.31 24.68
CA THR A 372 -7.38 11.84 23.64
C THR A 372 -7.49 10.88 22.46
N ILE A 373 -6.36 10.33 21.99
CA ILE A 373 -6.35 9.32 20.92
C ILE A 373 -7.13 8.07 21.34
N THR A 374 -6.89 7.59 22.57
CA THR A 374 -7.57 6.40 23.13
C THR A 374 -9.07 6.60 23.23
N ASN A 375 -9.52 7.75 23.72
CA ASN A 375 -10.93 8.04 23.88
C ASN A 375 -11.64 8.09 22.52
N VAL A 376 -11.06 8.77 21.53
CA VAL A 376 -11.61 8.81 20.16
C VAL A 376 -11.70 7.40 19.57
N TYR A 377 -10.63 6.59 19.65
CA TYR A 377 -10.65 5.22 19.15
C TYR A 377 -11.77 4.37 19.78
N ASN A 378 -11.94 4.45 21.09
CA ASN A 378 -12.96 3.67 21.80
C ASN A 378 -14.37 4.13 21.44
N THR A 379 -14.64 5.44 21.37
CA THR A 379 -15.95 5.97 21.00
C THR A 379 -16.35 5.57 19.57
N THR A 380 -15.42 5.63 18.61
CA THR A 380 -15.69 5.22 17.23
C THR A 380 -15.99 3.72 17.13
N ASN A 381 -15.25 2.86 17.84
CA ASN A 381 -15.46 1.40 17.79
C ASN A 381 -16.70 0.92 18.58
N VAL A 382 -17.11 1.61 19.64
CA VAL A 382 -18.35 1.28 20.38
C VAL A 382 -19.58 1.57 19.52
N SER A 383 -19.55 2.63 18.69
CA SER A 383 -20.64 2.93 17.76
C SER A 383 -20.84 1.84 16.68
N THR A 384 -19.80 1.07 16.37
CA THR A 384 -19.85 -0.04 15.41
C THR A 384 -20.13 -1.42 16.03
N ASN A 385 -20.06 -1.57 17.35
CA ASN A 385 -20.11 -2.88 18.03
C ASN A 385 -21.21 -3.00 19.12
N THR A 386 -22.23 -2.15 19.08
CA THR A 386 -23.32 -2.20 20.07
C THR A 386 -24.28 -3.35 19.79
N THR A 387 -24.06 -4.48 20.46
CA THR A 387 -25.14 -5.44 20.77
C THR A 387 -25.88 -4.91 21.99
N ILE A 388 -27.18 -4.63 21.86
CA ILE A 388 -28.02 -4.16 22.97
C ILE A 388 -28.15 -5.31 23.98
N VAL A 389 -27.33 -5.28 25.03
CA VAL A 389 -27.50 -6.14 26.21
C VAL A 389 -27.58 -5.20 27.41
N ASN A 390 -28.78 -5.10 27.97
CA ASN A 390 -29.18 -4.29 29.12
C ASN A 390 -29.28 -2.77 28.85
N ASN A 391 -30.50 -2.27 28.99
CA ASN A 391 -30.99 -0.94 28.67
C ASN A 391 -30.42 0.17 29.58
N THR A 392 -29.10 0.41 29.55
CA THR A 392 -28.49 1.63 30.09
C THR A 392 -27.15 1.92 29.41
N THR A 393 -27.20 2.36 28.16
CA THR A 393 -26.04 3.01 27.53
C THR A 393 -26.10 4.49 27.90
N ASN A 394 -25.30 4.91 28.90
CA ASN A 394 -24.93 6.32 29.03
C ASN A 394 -24.00 6.67 27.86
N VAL A 395 -24.58 6.83 26.67
CA VAL A 395 -23.91 7.54 25.59
C VAL A 395 -23.93 9.00 26.02
N THR A 396 -22.89 9.45 26.71
CA THR A 396 -22.51 10.87 26.61
C THR A 396 -22.21 11.10 25.15
N ASN A 397 -23.25 11.50 24.42
CA ASN A 397 -23.16 12.07 23.10
C ASN A 397 -22.06 13.13 23.17
N VAL A 398 -20.87 12.84 22.67
CA VAL A 398 -19.84 13.85 22.39
C VAL A 398 -20.31 14.57 21.13
N THR A 399 -21.48 15.21 21.19
CA THR A 399 -22.19 15.77 20.04
C THR A 399 -21.66 17.13 19.61
N GLN A 400 -20.65 17.67 20.30
CA GLN A 400 -19.97 18.91 19.88
C GLN A 400 -18.46 18.82 20.09
N VAL A 401 -17.77 18.02 19.27
CA VAL A 401 -16.35 18.25 19.05
C VAL A 401 -16.23 19.56 18.28
N VAL A 402 -15.75 20.61 18.94
CA VAL A 402 -15.48 21.90 18.29
C VAL A 402 -14.13 21.79 17.60
N TYR A 403 -14.13 21.75 16.28
CA TYR A 403 -12.92 21.76 15.47
C TYR A 403 -12.38 23.18 15.34
N ALA A 404 -11.13 23.41 15.72
CA ALA A 404 -10.52 24.73 15.78
C ALA A 404 -10.48 25.38 14.39
N ASN A 405 -10.12 24.61 13.37
CA ASN A 405 -9.98 25.11 12.00
C ASN A 405 -11.34 25.29 11.31
N GLN A 406 -12.40 24.59 11.72
CA GLN A 406 -13.76 24.86 11.23
C GLN A 406 -14.23 26.28 11.60
N GLN A 407 -13.76 26.81 12.73
CA GLN A 407 -14.11 28.15 13.21
C GLN A 407 -13.41 29.29 12.43
N VAL A 408 -12.36 28.96 11.68
CA VAL A 408 -11.59 29.93 10.89
C VAL A 408 -12.39 30.33 9.65
N THR A 409 -12.50 31.64 9.43
CA THR A 409 -13.28 32.17 8.30
C THR A 409 -12.63 31.77 6.98
N GLY A 410 -13.41 31.19 6.06
CA GLY A 410 -12.90 30.72 4.76
C GLY A 410 -12.11 29.41 4.81
N ALA A 411 -12.05 28.72 5.95
CA ALA A 411 -11.30 27.47 6.07
C ALA A 411 -12.01 26.27 5.46
N VAL A 412 -13.35 26.31 5.41
CA VAL A 412 -14.16 25.26 4.80
C VAL A 412 -14.21 25.47 3.30
N VAL A 413 -13.57 24.56 2.58
CA VAL A 413 -13.62 24.46 1.12
C VAL A 413 -14.71 23.49 0.74
N ALA A 414 -15.47 23.76 -0.32
CA ALA A 414 -16.44 22.81 -0.84
C ALA A 414 -16.59 22.88 -2.34
N VAL A 415 -17.01 21.76 -2.91
CA VAL A 415 -17.29 21.60 -4.34
C VAL A 415 -18.56 20.76 -4.53
N PRO A 416 -19.22 20.83 -5.70
CA PRO A 416 -20.28 19.89 -6.04
C PRO A 416 -19.79 18.44 -5.97
N VAL A 417 -20.64 17.53 -5.49
CA VAL A 417 -20.32 16.09 -5.37
C VAL A 417 -19.82 15.50 -6.69
N GLN A 418 -20.38 15.93 -7.82
CA GLN A 418 -19.93 15.48 -9.15
C GLN A 418 -18.50 15.93 -9.45
N ALA A 419 -18.13 17.17 -9.13
CA ALA A 419 -16.78 17.68 -9.35
C ALA A 419 -15.76 16.94 -8.46
N PHE A 420 -16.14 16.66 -7.20
CA PHE A 420 -15.35 15.83 -6.28
C PHE A 420 -15.13 14.41 -6.84
N ALA A 421 -16.22 13.73 -7.24
CA ALA A 421 -16.15 12.37 -7.76
C ALA A 421 -15.32 12.28 -9.05
N GLN A 422 -15.37 13.31 -9.89
CA GLN A 422 -14.65 13.35 -11.17
C GLN A 422 -13.20 13.84 -11.07
N SER A 423 -12.66 14.01 -9.85
CA SER A 423 -11.30 14.51 -9.64
C SER A 423 -11.03 15.88 -10.29
N GLN A 424 -12.04 16.75 -10.33
CA GLN A 424 -11.87 18.08 -10.92
C GLN A 424 -11.02 18.98 -10.02
N PRO A 425 -10.24 19.92 -10.59
CA PRO A 425 -9.50 20.90 -9.80
C PRO A 425 -10.43 21.71 -8.90
N VAL A 426 -10.17 21.68 -7.60
CA VAL A 426 -11.03 22.30 -6.58
C VAL A 426 -11.16 23.80 -6.79
N ALA A 427 -10.07 24.49 -7.11
CA ALA A 427 -10.07 25.92 -7.39
C ALA A 427 -11.02 26.32 -8.54
N ARG A 428 -11.36 25.40 -9.46
CA ARG A 428 -12.30 25.65 -10.57
C ARG A 428 -13.76 25.34 -10.23
N ALA A 429 -13.99 24.43 -9.29
CA ALA A 429 -15.32 23.94 -8.94
C ALA A 429 -15.82 24.44 -7.58
N MET A 430 -15.03 25.28 -6.89
CA MET A 430 -15.33 25.73 -5.54
C MET A 430 -16.65 26.49 -5.47
N VAL A 431 -17.45 26.17 -4.46
CA VAL A 431 -18.70 26.87 -4.15
C VAL A 431 -18.58 27.63 -2.82
N SER A 432 -19.23 28.78 -2.73
CA SER A 432 -19.25 29.56 -1.50
C SER A 432 -20.25 28.97 -0.51
N ILE A 433 -19.81 28.77 0.74
CA ILE A 433 -20.66 28.33 1.84
C ILE A 433 -20.83 29.48 2.84
N PRO A 434 -22.07 29.85 3.20
CA PRO A 434 -22.31 30.79 4.29
C PRO A 434 -21.68 30.30 5.59
N ARG A 435 -20.97 31.17 6.31
CA ARG A 435 -20.26 30.81 7.54
C ARG A 435 -21.12 30.03 8.54
N GLN A 436 -22.35 30.48 8.77
CA GLN A 436 -23.26 29.82 9.71
C GLN A 436 -23.56 28.37 9.30
N ALA A 437 -23.75 28.13 7.99
CA ALA A 437 -23.95 26.78 7.47
C ALA A 437 -22.72 25.91 7.70
N ALA A 438 -21.52 26.43 7.40
CA ALA A 438 -20.25 25.73 7.62
C ALA A 438 -20.02 25.32 9.09
N LEU A 439 -20.40 26.17 10.04
CA LEU A 439 -20.27 25.90 11.48
C LEU A 439 -21.32 24.92 12.02
N SER A 440 -22.53 24.92 11.43
CA SER A 440 -23.62 24.03 11.83
C SER A 440 -23.57 22.66 11.14
N ALA A 441 -22.78 22.51 10.08
CA ALA A 441 -22.72 21.29 9.30
C ALA A 441 -22.15 20.13 10.15
N PRO A 442 -22.80 18.95 10.12
CA PRO A 442 -22.25 17.74 10.73
C PRO A 442 -20.86 17.44 10.17
N VAL A 443 -19.91 17.22 11.07
CA VAL A 443 -18.55 16.82 10.70
C VAL A 443 -18.50 15.31 10.55
N ALA A 444 -17.97 14.86 9.41
CA ALA A 444 -17.70 13.46 9.10
C ALA A 444 -16.19 13.23 8.94
N HIS A 445 -15.74 12.00 9.16
CA HIS A 445 -14.34 11.61 8.97
C HIS A 445 -14.06 11.06 7.57
N VAL A 446 -15.11 10.89 6.78
CA VAL A 446 -15.05 10.38 5.41
C VAL A 446 -16.03 11.18 4.56
N ALA A 447 -15.69 11.43 3.29
CA ALA A 447 -16.64 11.90 2.31
C ALA A 447 -17.51 10.72 1.84
N GLY A 448 -18.81 10.74 2.12
CA GLY A 448 -19.80 9.76 1.68
C GLY A 448 -20.10 9.80 0.17
N VAL A 449 -19.09 10.04 -0.65
CA VAL A 449 -19.15 10.04 -2.11
C VAL A 449 -18.56 8.74 -2.63
N ALA A 450 -19.31 8.03 -3.48
CA ALA A 450 -18.82 6.82 -4.13
C ALA A 450 -17.83 7.20 -5.24
N PRO A 451 -16.67 6.54 -5.33
CA PRO A 451 -15.75 6.77 -6.44
C PRO A 451 -16.34 6.29 -7.77
N VAL A 452 -15.84 6.88 -8.84
CA VAL A 452 -16.08 6.51 -10.25
C VAL A 452 -14.74 6.25 -10.93
N ALA A 453 -14.72 5.76 -12.17
CA ALA A 453 -13.48 5.49 -12.89
C ALA A 453 -12.54 6.72 -12.95
N GLN A 454 -13.11 7.92 -13.15
CA GLN A 454 -12.36 9.18 -13.14
C GLN A 454 -11.76 9.52 -11.76
N SER A 455 -12.31 8.99 -10.66
CA SER A 455 -11.71 9.12 -9.33
C SER A 455 -10.36 8.43 -9.27
N VAL A 456 -10.23 7.26 -9.90
CA VAL A 456 -9.01 6.44 -9.89
C VAL A 456 -7.98 6.99 -10.89
N ILE A 457 -8.42 7.22 -12.12
CA ILE A 457 -7.58 7.71 -13.21
C ILE A 457 -7.11 9.15 -12.95
N GLY A 458 -7.96 9.98 -12.33
CA GLY A 458 -7.70 11.40 -12.06
C GLY A 458 -8.27 12.32 -13.14
N GLY A 459 -8.41 13.62 -12.85
CA GLY A 459 -8.99 14.61 -13.78
C GLY A 459 -8.03 15.09 -14.88
N ALA A 460 -6.83 14.52 -14.95
CA ALA A 460 -5.83 14.86 -15.95
C ALA A 460 -6.26 14.41 -17.36
N ALA A 461 -5.78 15.11 -18.38
CA ALA A 461 -6.02 14.74 -19.76
C ALA A 461 -5.42 13.37 -20.10
N VAL A 462 -6.03 12.69 -21.08
CA VAL A 462 -5.52 11.43 -21.66
C VAL A 462 -4.06 11.59 -22.07
N ALA A 463 -3.24 10.57 -21.81
CA ALA A 463 -1.82 10.60 -22.12
C ALA A 463 -1.59 10.72 -23.63
N LEU A 464 -0.62 11.55 -24.02
CA LEU A 464 -0.20 11.66 -25.41
C LEU A 464 0.63 10.45 -25.86
N THR A 465 1.28 9.76 -24.92
CA THR A 465 2.28 8.71 -25.18
C THR A 465 2.13 7.55 -24.20
N ARG A 466 2.44 6.33 -24.64
CA ARG A 466 2.52 5.11 -23.83
C ARG A 466 3.81 4.35 -24.16
N PRO A 467 4.31 3.46 -23.29
CA PRO A 467 5.51 2.69 -23.60
C PRO A 467 5.32 1.87 -24.89
N PRO A 468 6.32 1.82 -25.78
CA PRO A 468 6.18 1.16 -27.09
C PRO A 468 6.35 -0.37 -27.04
N VAL A 469 6.69 -0.95 -25.89
CA VAL A 469 6.99 -2.38 -25.73
C VAL A 469 5.94 -3.01 -24.83
N ARG A 470 5.50 -4.24 -25.14
CA ARG A 470 4.68 -5.07 -24.24
C ARG A 470 5.48 -5.44 -23.00
N GLU A 471 4.78 -5.67 -21.89
CA GLU A 471 5.40 -6.11 -20.64
C GLU A 471 6.25 -7.37 -20.89
N GLN A 472 7.54 -7.28 -20.52
CA GLN A 472 8.52 -8.33 -20.70
C GLN A 472 8.60 -9.18 -19.44
N ALA A 473 8.97 -10.46 -19.61
CA ALA A 473 9.32 -11.28 -18.48
C ALA A 473 10.47 -10.64 -17.70
N ILE A 474 10.38 -10.68 -16.38
CA ILE A 474 11.38 -10.12 -15.47
C ILE A 474 11.93 -11.20 -14.58
N VAL A 475 13.15 -10.95 -14.11
CA VAL A 475 13.77 -11.67 -13.01
C VAL A 475 13.44 -10.92 -11.73
N THR A 476 12.92 -11.62 -10.73
CA THR A 476 12.63 -11.08 -9.40
C THR A 476 13.27 -11.93 -8.32
N ARG A 477 13.67 -11.29 -7.22
CA ARG A 477 14.17 -11.96 -6.00
C ARG A 477 13.12 -11.96 -4.90
N THR A 478 12.42 -10.83 -4.76
CA THR A 478 11.31 -10.69 -3.82
C THR A 478 10.01 -11.16 -4.48
N ALA A 479 9.19 -11.88 -3.72
CA ALA A 479 7.91 -12.37 -4.19
C ALA A 479 6.98 -11.18 -4.48
N LEU A 480 6.33 -11.23 -5.64
CA LEU A 480 5.39 -10.20 -6.06
C LEU A 480 4.08 -10.33 -5.27
N PRO A 481 3.46 -9.21 -4.87
CA PRO A 481 2.12 -9.23 -4.32
C PRO A 481 1.11 -9.68 -5.40
N PRO A 482 -0.10 -10.10 -5.00
CA PRO A 482 -1.17 -10.38 -5.94
C PRO A 482 -1.43 -9.19 -6.87
N PRO A 483 -1.80 -9.43 -8.15
CA PRO A 483 -2.16 -8.36 -9.06
C PRO A 483 -3.33 -7.52 -8.52
N SER A 484 -3.26 -6.21 -8.72
CA SER A 484 -4.30 -5.28 -8.30
C SER A 484 -5.63 -5.58 -9.00
N VAL A 485 -6.73 -5.52 -8.25
CA VAL A 485 -8.09 -5.74 -8.77
C VAL A 485 -8.53 -4.49 -9.54
N PRO A 486 -8.94 -4.59 -10.82
CA PRO A 486 -9.42 -3.45 -11.59
C PRO A 486 -10.63 -2.76 -10.94
N PHE A 487 -10.71 -1.43 -11.02
CA PHE A 487 -11.75 -0.63 -10.39
C PHE A 487 -13.16 -1.06 -10.84
N ALA A 488 -13.33 -1.42 -12.12
CA ALA A 488 -14.60 -1.88 -12.65
C ALA A 488 -15.20 -3.07 -11.86
N LEU A 489 -14.36 -3.95 -11.31
CA LEU A 489 -14.80 -5.07 -10.47
C LEU A 489 -15.13 -4.65 -9.03
N GLN A 490 -14.48 -3.59 -8.54
CA GLN A 490 -14.70 -3.05 -7.20
C GLN A 490 -15.91 -2.11 -7.11
N GLN A 491 -16.29 -1.47 -8.24
CA GLN A 491 -17.22 -0.35 -8.29
C GLN A 491 -18.56 -0.61 -7.57
N LYS A 492 -19.15 -1.81 -7.75
CA LYS A 492 -20.43 -2.15 -7.11
C LYS A 492 -20.32 -2.16 -5.58
N GLN A 493 -19.22 -2.66 -5.03
CA GLN A 493 -19.00 -2.72 -3.58
C GLN A 493 -18.70 -1.33 -3.01
N LEU A 494 -17.89 -0.54 -3.73
CA LEU A 494 -17.57 0.85 -3.36
C LEU A 494 -18.82 1.75 -3.40
N ALA A 495 -19.73 1.52 -4.34
CA ALA A 495 -21.02 2.21 -4.40
C ALA A 495 -21.95 1.83 -3.25
N ALA A 496 -21.83 0.61 -2.70
CA ALA A 496 -22.64 0.16 -1.56
C ALA A 496 -22.19 0.79 -0.23
N ASN A 497 -20.91 1.14 -0.10
CA ASN A 497 -20.36 1.84 1.07
C ASN A 497 -19.55 3.08 0.64
N PRO A 498 -20.22 4.17 0.21
CA PRO A 498 -19.56 5.36 -0.30
C PRO A 498 -18.47 5.91 0.64
N GLY A 499 -17.33 6.28 0.06
CA GLY A 499 -16.20 6.87 0.79
C GLY A 499 -15.29 5.88 1.52
N LYS A 500 -15.74 4.64 1.73
CA LYS A 500 -14.97 3.62 2.45
C LYS A 500 -14.31 2.63 1.47
N PRO A 501 -12.98 2.46 1.52
CA PRO A 501 -12.32 1.41 0.76
C PRO A 501 -12.79 0.02 1.15
N ILE A 502 -12.76 -0.89 0.17
CA ILE A 502 -12.95 -2.30 0.44
C ILE A 502 -11.73 -2.85 1.17
N ASP A 503 -11.96 -3.77 2.11
CA ASP A 503 -10.90 -4.42 2.85
C ASP A 503 -10.21 -5.52 2.02
N GLU A 504 -9.08 -6.02 2.52
CA GLU A 504 -8.29 -7.03 1.81
C GLU A 504 -9.04 -8.37 1.64
N ALA A 505 -9.89 -8.73 2.60
CA ALA A 505 -10.65 -9.97 2.53
C ALA A 505 -11.72 -9.89 1.43
N GLN A 506 -12.38 -8.73 1.29
CA GLN A 506 -13.31 -8.42 0.20
C GLN A 506 -12.58 -8.38 -1.15
N ARG A 507 -11.40 -7.74 -1.21
CA ARG A 507 -10.56 -7.72 -2.43
C ARG A 507 -10.18 -9.12 -2.89
N THR A 508 -9.76 -9.99 -1.98
CA THR A 508 -9.35 -11.36 -2.31
C THR A 508 -10.50 -12.20 -2.88
N GLN A 509 -11.75 -11.87 -2.54
CA GLN A 509 -12.94 -12.51 -3.13
C GLN A 509 -13.22 -12.04 -4.57
N LEU A 510 -12.79 -10.83 -4.92
CA LEU A 510 -12.84 -10.32 -6.28
C LEU A 510 -11.70 -10.95 -7.07
N LYS A 511 -12.00 -12.00 -7.83
CA LYS A 511 -11.02 -12.56 -8.76
C LYS A 511 -10.69 -11.49 -9.80
N PRO A 512 -9.42 -11.10 -9.96
CA PRO A 512 -9.02 -10.39 -11.16
C PRO A 512 -9.34 -11.33 -12.33
N THR A 513 -10.38 -11.04 -13.11
CA THR A 513 -10.42 -11.57 -14.48
C THR A 513 -9.14 -11.04 -15.11
N ALA A 514 -8.29 -11.92 -15.63
CA ALA A 514 -7.04 -11.54 -16.27
C ALA A 514 -7.33 -10.47 -17.34
N LEU A 515 -7.23 -9.20 -16.97
CA LEU A 515 -7.04 -8.14 -17.94
C LEU A 515 -5.67 -8.47 -18.50
N ALA A 516 -5.66 -8.90 -19.76
CA ALA A 516 -4.46 -8.86 -20.56
C ALA A 516 -3.86 -7.45 -20.37
N GLU A 517 -2.58 -7.37 -20.03
CA GLU A 517 -1.80 -6.14 -19.71
C GLU A 517 -1.46 -5.88 -18.22
N GLY A 518 -1.38 -6.93 -17.38
CA GLY A 518 -0.48 -6.95 -16.22
C GLY A 518 0.64 -7.98 -16.43
N PRO A 519 1.79 -7.92 -15.71
CA PRO A 519 2.97 -8.74 -16.00
C PRO A 519 2.68 -10.20 -15.66
N SER A 520 2.02 -10.89 -16.58
CA SER A 520 1.54 -12.27 -16.42
C SER A 520 2.64 -13.31 -16.71
N SER A 521 3.89 -12.88 -16.83
CA SER A 521 5.03 -13.78 -17.05
C SER A 521 6.28 -13.30 -16.32
N ALA A 522 6.20 -13.07 -15.01
CA ALA A 522 7.42 -13.02 -14.21
C ALA A 522 8.07 -14.41 -14.25
N ASN A 523 9.31 -14.51 -14.73
CA ASN A 523 10.14 -15.67 -14.45
C ASN A 523 10.58 -15.51 -13.01
N LEU A 524 9.72 -15.95 -12.08
CA LEU A 524 10.10 -16.08 -10.68
C LEU A 524 11.35 -16.96 -10.67
N VAL A 525 12.49 -16.36 -10.32
CA VAL A 525 13.68 -17.15 -10.01
C VAL A 525 13.35 -17.82 -8.68
N THR A 526 12.68 -18.96 -8.77
CA THR A 526 12.41 -19.83 -7.64
C THR A 526 13.76 -20.40 -7.27
N LEU A 527 14.45 -19.73 -6.36
CA LEU A 527 15.69 -20.20 -5.81
C LEU A 527 15.39 -21.47 -5.03
N ALA A 528 15.53 -22.63 -5.69
CA ALA A 528 15.55 -23.94 -5.04
C ALA A 528 16.71 -24.05 -4.02
N SER A 529 17.64 -23.11 -4.03
CA SER A 529 18.54 -22.81 -2.93
C SER A 529 18.96 -21.35 -3.03
N VAL A 530 18.97 -20.61 -1.92
CA VAL A 530 19.60 -19.28 -1.87
C VAL A 530 21.05 -19.48 -2.30
N PRO A 531 21.51 -18.95 -3.46
CA PRO A 531 22.90 -19.04 -3.84
C PRO A 531 23.69 -18.34 -2.75
N LYS A 532 24.71 -19.00 -2.20
CA LYS A 532 25.67 -18.31 -1.33
C LYS A 532 26.32 -17.23 -2.20
N PRO A 533 26.37 -15.95 -1.76
CA PRO A 533 26.93 -14.89 -2.59
C PRO A 533 28.31 -15.29 -3.10
N VAL A 534 28.47 -15.37 -4.42
CA VAL A 534 29.78 -15.54 -5.02
C VAL A 534 30.50 -14.19 -4.93
N ALA A 535 31.83 -14.23 -4.80
CA ALA A 535 32.66 -13.03 -4.91
C ALA A 535 32.32 -12.23 -6.19
N VAL A 536 32.73 -10.96 -6.21
CA VAL A 536 32.69 -10.03 -7.37
C VAL A 536 32.80 -10.82 -8.69
N PRO A 537 32.00 -10.49 -9.73
CA PRO A 537 32.08 -11.19 -11.01
C PRO A 537 33.55 -11.39 -11.42
N PRO A 538 33.95 -12.60 -11.84
CA PRO A 538 35.33 -12.87 -12.23
C PRO A 538 35.91 -11.79 -13.16
N ALA A 539 37.20 -11.46 -13.02
CA ALA A 539 37.83 -10.38 -13.79
C ALA A 539 37.89 -10.63 -15.31
N ILE A 540 37.64 -11.87 -15.75
CA ILE A 540 37.61 -12.27 -17.15
C ILE A 540 36.28 -13.00 -17.39
N PRO A 541 35.43 -12.53 -18.31
CA PRO A 541 34.25 -13.29 -18.71
C PRO A 541 34.70 -14.64 -19.31
N PRO A 542 34.00 -15.76 -19.05
CA PRO A 542 34.24 -16.96 -19.83
C PRO A 542 34.06 -16.62 -21.32
N ALA A 543 35.00 -17.05 -22.17
CA ALA A 543 35.17 -16.58 -23.56
C ALA A 543 33.84 -16.26 -24.27
N GLY A 544 33.61 -14.97 -24.53
CA GLY A 544 32.37 -14.47 -25.13
C GLY A 544 32.14 -15.09 -26.52
N LYS A 545 30.99 -15.73 -26.70
CA LYS A 545 30.61 -16.32 -27.99
C LYS A 545 30.12 -15.25 -28.97
N SER A 546 30.54 -15.38 -30.24
CA SER A 546 30.16 -14.52 -31.38
C SER A 546 28.64 -14.35 -31.53
N PRO A 547 28.13 -13.22 -32.07
CA PRO A 547 26.71 -13.01 -32.37
C PRO A 547 26.02 -14.13 -33.17
N GLU A 548 26.74 -14.85 -34.02
CA GLU A 548 26.22 -16.01 -34.76
C GLU A 548 26.02 -17.25 -33.88
N ALA A 549 26.87 -17.45 -32.86
CA ALA A 549 26.70 -18.51 -31.88
C ALA A 549 25.53 -18.22 -30.90
N ARG A 550 25.18 -16.94 -30.70
CA ARG A 550 24.02 -16.51 -29.88
C ARG A 550 22.68 -16.95 -30.49
N LYS A 551 22.56 -17.00 -31.82
CA LYS A 551 21.34 -17.51 -32.49
C LYS A 551 21.19 -19.03 -32.37
N ALA A 552 22.30 -19.76 -32.28
CA ALA A 552 22.30 -21.21 -32.11
C ALA A 552 21.95 -21.63 -30.66
N ASP A 553 22.42 -20.88 -29.66
CA ASP A 553 22.12 -21.17 -28.24
C ASP A 553 20.65 -20.85 -27.87
N VAL A 554 20.01 -19.86 -28.51
CA VAL A 554 18.55 -19.60 -28.33
C VAL A 554 17.72 -20.77 -28.85
N ALA A 555 18.07 -21.33 -30.02
CA ALA A 555 17.41 -22.51 -30.56
C ALA A 555 17.65 -23.77 -29.70
N ASN A 556 18.84 -23.89 -29.09
CA ASN A 556 19.18 -25.01 -28.21
C ASN A 556 18.51 -24.88 -26.82
N ALA A 557 18.34 -23.66 -26.31
CA ALA A 557 17.62 -23.38 -25.06
C ALA A 557 16.10 -23.61 -25.19
N GLU A 558 15.50 -23.33 -26.35
CA GLU A 558 14.10 -23.71 -26.64
C GLU A 558 13.92 -25.23 -26.71
N ALA A 559 14.90 -25.96 -27.26
CA ALA A 559 14.89 -27.42 -27.27
C ALA A 559 15.03 -28.02 -25.84
N LEU A 560 15.91 -27.45 -25.01
CA LEU A 560 16.09 -27.86 -23.60
C LEU A 560 14.90 -27.49 -22.71
N LYS A 561 14.21 -26.37 -22.98
CA LYS A 561 12.93 -26.02 -22.30
C LYS A 561 11.82 -27.01 -22.64
N ALA A 562 11.74 -27.49 -23.88
CA ALA A 562 10.78 -28.53 -24.27
C ALA A 562 11.07 -29.89 -23.59
N GLU A 563 12.34 -30.18 -23.32
CA GLU A 563 12.77 -31.39 -22.62
C GLU A 563 12.58 -31.30 -21.09
N ALA A 564 12.83 -30.12 -20.51
CA ALA A 564 12.56 -29.83 -19.10
C ALA A 564 11.06 -29.83 -18.78
N ALA A 565 10.20 -29.30 -19.67
CA ALA A 565 8.76 -29.36 -19.52
C ALA A 565 8.25 -30.82 -19.49
N LYS A 566 8.79 -31.70 -20.34
CA LYS A 566 8.49 -33.14 -20.29
C LYS A 566 8.94 -33.79 -18.97
N ALA A 567 10.11 -33.43 -18.46
CA ALA A 567 10.60 -33.93 -17.17
C ALA A 567 9.78 -33.42 -15.98
N GLU A 568 9.28 -32.19 -16.04
CA GLU A 568 8.42 -31.59 -15.01
C GLU A 568 7.01 -32.21 -15.02
N THR A 569 6.49 -32.56 -16.21
CA THR A 569 5.23 -33.32 -16.32
C THR A 569 5.35 -34.70 -15.67
N LEU A 570 6.46 -35.41 -15.93
CA LEU A 570 6.75 -36.72 -15.31
C LEU A 570 6.95 -36.63 -13.79
N LYS A 571 7.53 -35.54 -13.27
CA LYS A 571 7.64 -35.29 -11.83
C LYS A 571 6.29 -34.96 -11.19
N GLY A 572 5.42 -34.22 -11.87
CA GLY A 572 4.06 -33.91 -11.42
C GLY A 572 3.19 -35.17 -11.29
N ASP A 573 3.31 -36.09 -12.25
CA ASP A 573 2.60 -37.37 -12.20
C ASP A 573 3.14 -38.30 -11.10
N ALA A 574 4.45 -38.31 -10.87
CA ALA A 574 5.07 -39.03 -9.76
C ALA A 574 4.66 -38.44 -8.38
N ALA A 575 4.56 -37.12 -8.26
CA ALA A 575 4.13 -36.44 -7.03
C ALA A 575 2.64 -36.69 -6.74
N ARG A 576 1.77 -36.72 -7.76
CA ARG A 576 0.35 -37.11 -7.60
C ARG A 576 0.21 -38.57 -7.18
N ALA A 577 1.03 -39.47 -7.72
CA ALA A 577 1.04 -40.87 -7.29
C ALA A 577 1.53 -41.04 -5.84
N ALA A 578 2.52 -40.24 -5.40
CA ALA A 578 2.99 -40.24 -4.02
C ALA A 578 1.95 -39.64 -3.04
N ALA A 579 1.27 -38.56 -3.43
CA ALA A 579 0.21 -37.95 -2.63
C ALA A 579 -0.99 -38.89 -2.45
N ALA A 580 -1.43 -39.57 -3.50
CA ALA A 580 -2.50 -40.57 -3.43
C ALA A 580 -2.14 -41.75 -2.49
N LYS A 581 -0.87 -42.14 -2.45
CA LYS A 581 -0.37 -43.21 -1.57
C LYS A 581 -0.29 -42.76 -0.10
N ALA A 582 0.05 -41.50 0.16
CA ALA A 582 0.06 -40.91 1.49
C ALA A 582 -1.35 -40.68 2.04
N GLU A 583 -2.29 -40.27 1.18
CA GLU A 583 -3.70 -40.08 1.55
C GLU A 583 -4.38 -41.42 1.92
N ALA A 584 -4.08 -42.50 1.18
CA ALA A 584 -4.52 -43.85 1.53
C ALA A 584 -3.95 -44.33 2.88
N SER A 585 -2.67 -44.07 3.15
CA SER A 585 -2.04 -44.42 4.44
C SER A 585 -2.62 -43.63 5.62
N ASN A 586 -2.96 -42.37 5.42
CA ASN A 586 -3.59 -41.54 6.46
C ASN A 586 -5.04 -41.96 6.73
N ALA A 587 -5.78 -42.41 5.71
CA ALA A 587 -7.12 -42.94 5.86
C ALA A 587 -7.15 -44.26 6.65
N ASP A 588 -6.17 -45.14 6.43
CA ASP A 588 -6.05 -46.39 7.19
C ASP A 588 -5.61 -46.14 8.65
N ALA A 589 -4.72 -45.18 8.88
CA ALA A 589 -4.34 -44.77 10.24
C ALA A 589 -5.52 -44.15 11.01
N ALA A 590 -6.34 -43.32 10.35
CA ALA A 590 -7.54 -42.72 10.94
C ALA A 590 -8.62 -43.78 11.27
N ARG A 591 -8.77 -44.81 10.44
CA ARG A 591 -9.68 -45.95 10.73
C ARG A 591 -9.22 -46.77 11.92
N LEU A 592 -7.90 -46.96 12.09
CA LEU A 592 -7.35 -47.69 13.23
C LEU A 592 -7.54 -46.94 14.56
N GLU A 593 -7.37 -45.61 14.55
CA GLU A 593 -7.60 -44.78 15.73
C GLU A 593 -9.09 -44.63 16.09
N ALA A 594 -9.97 -44.55 15.10
CA ALA A 594 -11.42 -44.59 15.34
C ALA A 594 -11.85 -45.91 16.00
N ALA A 595 -11.32 -47.05 15.54
CA ALA A 595 -11.61 -48.34 16.15
C ALA A 595 -11.13 -48.44 17.61
N LYS A 596 -9.96 -47.88 17.95
CA LYS A 596 -9.47 -47.83 19.34
C LYS A 596 -10.33 -46.94 20.23
N ALA A 597 -10.80 -45.81 19.71
CA ALA A 597 -11.69 -44.91 20.45
C ALA A 597 -13.05 -45.57 20.78
N ASP A 598 -13.59 -46.37 19.86
CA ASP A 598 -14.82 -47.12 20.09
C ASP A 598 -14.67 -48.22 21.15
N VAL A 599 -13.51 -48.91 21.19
CA VAL A 599 -13.20 -49.88 22.26
C VAL A 599 -13.09 -49.18 23.62
N ALA A 600 -12.39 -48.04 23.71
CA ALA A 600 -12.26 -47.29 24.96
C ALA A 600 -13.61 -46.76 25.47
N LYS A 601 -14.51 -46.36 24.57
CA LYS A 601 -15.86 -45.89 24.91
C LYS A 601 -16.76 -47.02 25.42
N ALA A 602 -16.60 -48.23 24.87
CA ALA A 602 -17.29 -49.43 25.35
C ALA A 602 -16.82 -49.86 26.75
N GLU A 603 -15.53 -49.74 27.06
CA GLU A 603 -14.99 -50.01 28.40
C GLU A 603 -15.46 -48.98 29.44
N ALA A 604 -15.42 -47.69 29.11
CA ALA A 604 -15.91 -46.63 30.00
C ALA A 604 -17.42 -46.77 30.30
N GLY A 605 -18.22 -47.21 29.31
CA GLY A 605 -19.63 -47.53 29.49
C GLY A 605 -19.87 -48.65 30.51
N LYS A 606 -19.06 -49.71 30.48
CA LYS A 606 -19.14 -50.81 31.47
C LYS A 606 -18.80 -50.33 32.88
N THR A 607 -17.80 -49.48 33.03
CA THR A 607 -17.41 -48.92 34.34
C THR A 607 -18.49 -47.99 34.91
N ALA A 608 -19.16 -47.21 34.07
CA ALA A 608 -20.25 -46.33 34.49
C ALA A 608 -21.49 -47.11 34.95
N THR A 609 -21.86 -48.18 34.25
CA THR A 609 -22.97 -49.07 34.65
C THR A 609 -22.70 -49.74 35.99
N ALA A 610 -21.48 -50.24 36.22
CA ALA A 610 -21.10 -50.85 37.51
C ALA A 610 -21.16 -49.84 38.67
N ARG A 611 -20.81 -48.56 38.43
CA ARG A 611 -20.87 -47.50 39.44
C ARG A 611 -22.31 -47.08 39.76
N ALA A 612 -23.20 -47.10 38.77
CA ALA A 612 -24.61 -46.82 38.94
C ALA A 612 -25.32 -47.93 39.75
N GLU A 613 -25.00 -49.21 39.49
CA GLU A 613 -25.51 -50.33 40.27
C GLU A 613 -25.04 -50.30 41.73
N ALA A 614 -23.77 -49.95 41.97
CA ALA A 614 -23.25 -49.77 43.33
C ALA A 614 -23.99 -48.66 44.10
N SER A 615 -24.27 -47.52 43.45
CA SER A 615 -24.99 -46.41 44.07
C SER A 615 -26.46 -46.73 44.38
N LYS A 616 -27.12 -47.55 43.54
CA LYS A 616 -28.48 -48.03 43.82
C LYS A 616 -28.53 -49.01 44.99
N ALA A 617 -27.51 -49.87 45.12
CA ALA A 617 -27.40 -50.80 46.26
C ALA A 617 -27.13 -50.05 47.59
N GLU A 618 -26.46 -48.91 47.53
CA GLU A 618 -26.21 -48.07 48.71
C GLU A 618 -27.45 -47.27 49.12
N ALA A 619 -28.23 -46.77 48.14
CA ALA A 619 -29.50 -46.11 48.39
C ALA A 619 -30.56 -47.05 48.99
N SER A 620 -30.67 -48.29 48.49
CA SER A 620 -31.61 -49.28 49.05
C SER A 620 -31.24 -49.72 50.46
N ARG A 621 -29.95 -49.79 50.80
CA ARG A 621 -29.49 -50.01 52.19
C ARG A 621 -29.85 -48.85 53.11
N ALA A 622 -29.75 -47.61 52.63
CA ALA A 622 -30.12 -46.42 53.42
C ALA A 622 -31.63 -46.30 53.63
N GLU A 623 -32.45 -46.78 52.69
CA GLU A 623 -33.91 -46.79 52.80
C GLU A 623 -34.40 -47.89 53.75
N ALA A 624 -33.77 -49.08 53.71
CA ALA A 624 -34.05 -50.16 54.67
C ALA A 624 -33.72 -49.76 56.12
N ALA A 625 -32.64 -49.00 56.33
CA ALA A 625 -32.26 -48.50 57.66
C ALA A 625 -33.22 -47.44 58.24
N LYS A 626 -34.07 -46.82 57.41
CA LYS A 626 -35.10 -45.86 57.86
C LYS A 626 -36.44 -46.53 58.19
N ALA A 627 -36.64 -47.79 57.82
CA ALA A 627 -37.85 -48.54 58.09
C ALA A 627 -37.82 -49.34 59.42
N GLU A 628 -36.66 -49.39 60.09
CA GLU A 628 -36.47 -50.04 61.41
C GLU A 628 -36.30 -49.04 62.58
N LEU A 629 -36.69 -47.78 62.38
CA LEU A 629 -36.90 -46.75 63.41
C LEU A 629 -38.37 -46.35 63.42
#